data_AF-A0A7S3CBD7-F1
#
_entry.id   AF-A0A7S3CBD7-F1
#
_cell.length_a   1.000
_cell.length_b   1.000
_cell.length_c   1.000
_cell.angle_alpha   90.00
_cell.angle_beta   90.00
_cell.angle_gamma   90.00
#
_symmetry.space_group_name_H-M   'P 1'
#
loop_
_entity.id
_entity.type
_entity.pdbx_description
1 polymer ?
#
loop_
_entity_poly.entity_id
_entity_poly.type
_entity_poly.pdbx_seq_one_letter_code
_entity_poly.pdbx_strand_id
1 'polypeptide(L)'
;AKQVGQKKSRKQWAVTERIENLDEVYAKAVTDPAITFPFELDGFQKEAIIHLERNESVFVAAHTSAGKTVCAEYAFALAAKHCSRAVYTSPIKTISNQKFRDFTDSGFDVGLLTGDVSIKPEASSLIMTTEIL
;
A
#
# COMPACT_ATOMS: atom_id res chain seq x y z
N ALA A 1 29.92 -35.26 23.76
CA ALA A 1 29.29 -33.93 23.75
C ALA A 1 28.92 -33.57 22.31
N LYS A 2 27.63 -33.50 21.99
CA LYS A 2 27.16 -33.16 20.62
C LYS A 2 27.33 -31.66 20.39
N GLN A 3 28.03 -31.30 19.32
CA GLN A 3 28.15 -29.92 18.85
C GLN A 3 26.78 -29.39 18.43
N VAL A 4 26.37 -28.27 19.01
CA VAL A 4 25.17 -27.52 18.64
C VAL A 4 25.48 -26.82 17.31
N GLY A 5 24.97 -27.39 16.22
CA GLY A 5 25.08 -26.79 14.90
C GLY A 5 24.28 -25.48 14.85
N GLN A 6 24.97 -24.36 14.67
CA GLN A 6 24.35 -23.09 14.31
C GLN A 6 23.54 -23.28 13.03
N LYS A 7 22.21 -23.20 13.11
CA LYS A 7 21.32 -23.10 11.94
C LYS A 7 21.65 -21.80 11.21
N LYS A 8 22.36 -21.89 10.07
CA LYS A 8 22.47 -20.77 9.13
C LYS A 8 21.06 -20.35 8.71
N SER A 9 20.64 -19.15 9.12
CA SER A 9 19.43 -18.50 8.62
C SER A 9 19.52 -18.40 7.10
N ARG A 10 18.64 -19.12 6.39
CA ARG A 10 18.51 -19.03 4.94
C ARG A 10 17.82 -17.69 4.65
N LYS A 11 18.49 -16.79 3.93
CA LYS A 11 17.89 -15.51 3.51
C LYS A 11 16.59 -15.79 2.76
N GLN A 12 15.50 -15.21 3.24
CA GLN A 12 14.17 -15.30 2.66
C GLN A 12 13.71 -13.89 2.31
N TRP A 13 13.23 -13.71 1.07
CA TRP A 13 12.86 -12.41 0.50
C TRP A 13 11.35 -12.21 0.39
N ALA A 14 10.58 -13.29 0.60
CA ALA A 14 9.13 -13.28 0.63
C ALA A 14 8.67 -14.04 1.88
N VAL A 15 7.90 -13.36 2.72
CA VAL A 15 7.32 -13.87 3.96
C VAL A 15 5.83 -14.06 3.70
N THR A 16 5.31 -15.22 4.08
CA THR A 16 3.87 -15.55 3.93
C THR A 16 3.23 -15.90 5.27
N GLU A 17 4.04 -15.95 6.32
CA GLU A 17 3.62 -16.18 7.68
C GLU A 17 2.71 -15.04 8.17
N ARG A 18 1.61 -15.42 8.81
CA ARG A 18 0.65 -14.47 9.39
C ARG A 18 1.19 -13.92 10.70
N ILE A 19 0.80 -12.70 11.03
CA ILE A 19 1.20 -12.06 12.27
C ILE A 19 0.29 -12.55 13.40
N GLU A 20 0.88 -13.17 14.43
CA GLU A 20 0.16 -13.52 15.66
C GLU A 20 -0.14 -12.27 16.50
N ASN A 21 -1.25 -12.26 17.23
CA ASN A 21 -1.72 -11.11 18.04
C ASN A 21 -1.78 -9.79 17.25
N LEU A 22 -2.34 -9.87 16.04
CA LEU A 22 -2.32 -8.81 15.05
C LEU A 22 -2.73 -7.43 15.59
N ASP A 23 -3.77 -7.34 16.40
CA ASP A 23 -4.26 -6.07 16.94
C ASP A 23 -3.25 -5.39 17.86
N GLU A 24 -2.58 -6.16 18.71
CA GLU A 24 -1.51 -5.66 19.60
C GLU A 24 -0.29 -5.20 18.78
N VAL A 25 0.09 -5.99 17.78
CA VAL A 25 1.22 -5.65 16.89
C VAL A 25 0.90 -4.41 16.07
N TYR A 26 -0.34 -4.28 15.57
CA TYR A 26 -0.80 -3.12 14.83
C TYR A 26 -0.74 -1.86 15.69
N ALA A 27 -1.32 -1.89 16.89
CA ALA A 27 -1.31 -0.75 17.82
C ALA A 27 0.12 -0.33 18.20
N LYS A 28 1.05 -1.28 18.29
CA LYS A 28 2.46 -0.99 18.60
C LYS A 28 3.26 -0.46 17.40
N ALA A 29 2.99 -0.99 16.20
CA ALA A 29 3.71 -0.59 14.99
C ALA A 29 3.21 0.75 14.44
N VAL A 30 1.90 0.99 14.52
CA VAL A 30 1.22 2.14 13.91
C VAL A 30 0.81 3.13 14.99
N THR A 31 1.80 3.81 15.59
CA THR A 31 1.56 4.77 16.69
C THR A 31 1.09 6.13 16.19
N ASP A 32 1.52 6.54 15.00
CA ASP A 32 1.14 7.78 14.32
C ASP A 32 0.75 7.45 12.87
N PRO A 33 -0.48 6.95 12.64
CA PRO A 33 -0.90 6.46 11.33
C PRO A 33 -0.88 7.58 10.28
N ALA A 34 -0.50 7.24 9.04
CA ALA A 34 -0.49 8.21 7.94
C ALA A 34 -1.92 8.72 7.60
N ILE A 35 -2.93 7.86 7.74
CA ILE A 35 -4.36 8.18 7.66
C ILE A 35 -5.16 7.24 8.58
N THR A 36 -6.36 7.66 8.97
CA THR A 36 -7.31 6.86 9.74
C THR A 36 -8.60 6.62 8.95
N PHE A 37 -9.22 5.46 9.14
CA PHE A 37 -10.47 5.09 8.48
C PHE A 37 -11.64 5.12 9.46
N PRO A 38 -12.87 5.44 9.01
CA PRO A 38 -14.06 5.51 9.87
C PRO A 38 -14.64 4.12 10.21
N PHE A 39 -13.96 3.05 9.85
CA PHE A 39 -14.36 1.65 10.05
C PHE A 39 -13.16 0.84 10.56
N GLU A 40 -13.45 -0.32 11.16
CA GLU A 40 -12.40 -1.23 11.59
C GLU A 40 -11.76 -1.91 10.39
N LEU A 41 -10.42 -1.97 10.39
CA LEU A 41 -9.65 -2.60 9.34
C LEU A 41 -9.68 -4.13 9.46
N ASP A 42 -9.83 -4.80 8.32
CA ASP A 42 -9.69 -6.24 8.20
C ASP A 42 -8.25 -6.68 8.51
N GLY A 43 -8.09 -7.94 8.93
CA GLY A 43 -6.78 -8.45 9.32
C GLY A 43 -5.71 -8.33 8.23
N PHE A 44 -6.04 -8.57 6.96
CA PHE A 44 -5.07 -8.41 5.88
C PHE A 44 -4.67 -6.95 5.63
N GLN A 45 -5.58 -6.00 5.91
CA GLN A 45 -5.30 -4.57 5.79
C GLN A 45 -4.35 -4.11 6.90
N LYS A 46 -4.61 -4.54 8.15
CA LYS A 46 -3.73 -4.31 9.30
C LYS A 46 -2.32 -4.87 9.04
N GLU A 47 -2.22 -6.11 8.58
CA GLU A 47 -0.93 -6.73 8.22
C GLU A 47 -0.20 -5.94 7.13
N ALA A 48 -0.89 -5.58 6.05
CA ALA A 48 -0.28 -4.81 4.96
C ALA A 48 0.26 -3.46 5.48
N ILE A 49 -0.51 -2.76 6.31
CA ILE A 49 -0.09 -1.48 6.90
C ILE A 49 1.12 -1.65 7.81
N ILE A 50 1.16 -2.70 8.65
CA ILE A 50 2.33 -2.97 9.51
C ILE A 50 3.61 -3.14 8.68
N HIS A 51 3.53 -3.87 7.57
CA HIS A 51 4.67 -4.06 6.67
C HIS A 51 5.05 -2.77 5.94
N LEU A 52 4.06 -1.97 5.49
CA LEU A 52 4.31 -0.67 4.87
C LEU A 52 5.01 0.31 5.84
N GLU A 53 4.58 0.38 7.09
CA GLU A 53 5.23 1.20 8.15
C GLU A 53 6.67 0.76 8.45
N ARG A 54 7.00 -0.50 8.19
CA ARG A 54 8.38 -1.03 8.28
C ARG A 54 9.20 -0.77 7.03
N ASN A 55 8.65 -0.03 6.06
CA ASN A 55 9.25 0.20 4.75
C ASN A 55 9.52 -1.11 4.00
N GLU A 56 8.63 -2.09 4.16
CA GLU A 56 8.65 -3.38 3.47
C GLU A 56 7.62 -3.40 2.32
N SER A 57 7.89 -4.21 1.30
CA SER A 57 6.97 -4.39 0.18
C SER A 57 5.87 -5.40 0.50
N VAL A 58 4.65 -5.11 0.06
CA VAL A 58 3.48 -5.96 0.29
C VAL A 58 2.90 -6.48 -1.03
N PHE A 59 2.46 -7.74 -1.03
CA PHE A 59 1.68 -8.32 -2.12
C PHE A 59 0.32 -8.78 -1.57
N VAL A 60 -0.74 -8.06 -1.93
CA VAL A 60 -2.09 -8.30 -1.38
C VAL A 60 -2.98 -9.00 -2.41
N ALA A 61 -3.30 -10.26 -2.15
CA ALA A 61 -4.23 -11.06 -2.94
C ALA A 61 -5.55 -11.27 -2.18
N ALA A 62 -6.57 -10.47 -2.52
CA ALA A 62 -7.92 -10.58 -1.96
C ALA A 62 -8.99 -10.41 -3.04
N HIS A 63 -10.22 -10.87 -2.79
CA HIS A 63 -11.32 -10.78 -3.74
C HIS A 63 -11.69 -9.32 -4.08
N THR A 64 -12.33 -9.11 -5.23
CA THR A 64 -12.96 -7.81 -5.56
C THR A 64 -13.96 -7.44 -4.47
N SER A 65 -14.13 -6.15 -4.21
CA SER A 65 -14.95 -5.63 -3.10
C SER A 65 -14.46 -5.91 -1.66
N ALA A 66 -13.35 -6.64 -1.46
CA ALA A 66 -12.77 -6.88 -0.12
C ALA A 66 -12.02 -5.67 0.49
N GLY A 67 -12.13 -4.47 -0.08
CA GLY A 67 -11.46 -3.29 0.49
C GLY A 67 -9.94 -3.21 0.27
N LYS A 68 -9.38 -3.83 -0.79
CA LYS A 68 -7.94 -3.69 -1.13
C LYS A 68 -7.47 -2.24 -1.31
N THR A 69 -8.38 -1.33 -1.65
CA THR A 69 -8.08 0.10 -1.83
C THR A 69 -7.51 0.74 -0.58
N VAL A 70 -7.85 0.27 0.62
CA VAL A 70 -7.27 0.73 1.90
C VAL A 70 -5.75 0.67 1.89
N CYS A 71 -5.16 -0.42 1.38
CA CYS A 71 -3.71 -0.56 1.29
C CYS A 71 -3.08 0.50 0.37
N ALA A 72 -3.77 0.85 -0.72
CA ALA A 72 -3.30 1.86 -1.68
C ALA A 72 -3.44 3.28 -1.11
N GLU A 73 -4.56 3.59 -0.46
CA GLU A 73 -4.79 4.87 0.23
C GLU A 73 -3.74 5.09 1.31
N TYR A 74 -3.43 4.05 2.10
CA TYR A 74 -2.41 4.13 3.12
C TYR A 74 -1.02 4.36 2.51
N ALA A 75 -0.68 3.68 1.42
CA ALA A 75 0.58 3.89 0.72
C ALA A 75 0.72 5.32 0.16
N PHE A 76 -0.36 5.90 -0.37
CA PHE A 76 -0.38 7.29 -0.82
C PHE A 76 -0.16 8.26 0.34
N ALA A 77 -0.84 8.04 1.46
CA ALA A 77 -0.66 8.84 2.67
C ALA A 77 0.76 8.76 3.21
N LEU A 78 1.32 7.55 3.25
CA LEU A 78 2.68 7.31 3.72
C LEU A 78 3.73 7.98 2.82
N ALA A 79 3.54 7.92 1.49
CA ALA A 79 4.38 8.64 0.55
C ALA A 79 4.34 10.16 0.76
N ALA A 80 3.14 10.73 0.95
CA ALA A 80 2.98 12.14 1.27
C ALA A 80 3.68 12.51 2.58
N LYS A 81 3.53 11.68 3.64
CA LYS A 81 4.21 11.85 4.93
C LYS A 81 5.74 11.81 4.82
N HIS A 82 6.27 11.02 3.90
CA HIS A 82 7.70 10.92 3.63
C HIS A 82 8.22 11.90 2.57
N CYS A 83 7.38 12.82 2.08
CA CYS A 83 7.71 13.71 0.97
C CYS A 83 8.24 12.97 -0.27
N SER A 84 7.74 11.75 -0.49
CA SER A 84 8.06 10.92 -1.66
C SER A 84 6.85 10.85 -2.59
N ARG A 85 7.04 10.22 -3.76
CA ARG A 85 5.99 10.09 -4.77
C ARG A 85 5.46 8.66 -4.81
N ALA A 86 4.15 8.52 -4.96
CA ALA A 86 3.51 7.24 -5.15
C ALA A 86 2.91 7.13 -6.56
N VAL A 87 3.01 5.95 -7.17
CA VAL A 87 2.43 5.67 -8.48
C VAL A 87 1.44 4.52 -8.35
N TYR A 88 0.19 4.76 -8.76
CA TYR A 88 -0.85 3.76 -8.90
C TYR A 88 -1.03 3.41 -10.37
N THR A 89 -0.79 2.14 -10.70
CA THR A 89 -0.95 1.66 -12.08
C THR A 89 -2.20 0.81 -12.23
N SER A 90 -2.88 0.96 -13.37
CA SER A 90 -3.98 0.09 -13.78
C SER A 90 -3.86 -0.28 -15.26
N PRO A 91 -4.15 -1.53 -15.66
CA PRO A 91 -4.08 -1.91 -17.06
C PRO A 91 -5.21 -1.32 -17.92
N ILE A 92 -6.23 -0.69 -17.32
CA ILE A 92 -7.42 -0.20 -18.04
C ILE A 92 -7.61 1.29 -17.77
N LYS A 93 -7.71 2.07 -18.86
CA LYS A 93 -7.91 3.53 -18.81
C LYS A 93 -9.17 3.92 -18.03
N THR A 94 -10.29 3.25 -18.27
CA THR A 94 -11.56 3.54 -17.58
C THR A 94 -11.44 3.37 -16.06
N ILE A 95 -10.71 2.36 -15.61
CA ILE A 95 -10.47 2.11 -14.18
C ILE A 95 -9.53 3.18 -13.61
N SER A 96 -8.51 3.58 -14.38
CA SER A 96 -7.61 4.69 -14.00
C SER A 96 -8.40 5.98 -13.79
N ASN A 97 -9.33 6.31 -14.70
CA ASN A 97 -10.20 7.48 -14.58
C ASN A 97 -11.15 7.40 -13.38
N GLN A 98 -11.70 6.22 -13.10
CA GLN A 98 -12.53 6.02 -11.90
C GLN A 98 -11.72 6.23 -10.63
N LYS A 99 -10.53 5.62 -10.55
CA LYS A 99 -9.65 5.75 -9.39
C LYS A 99 -9.17 7.18 -9.19
N PHE A 100 -8.90 7.91 -10.27
CA PHE A 100 -8.57 9.33 -10.20
C PHE A 100 -9.65 10.14 -9.49
N ARG A 101 -10.94 9.92 -9.83
CA ARG A 101 -12.05 10.55 -9.11
C ARG A 101 -12.11 10.09 -7.67
N ASP A 102 -12.08 8.78 -7.43
CA ASP A 102 -12.18 8.22 -6.07
C ASP A 102 -11.11 8.83 -5.14
N PHE A 103 -9.84 8.86 -5.57
CA PHE A 103 -8.75 9.39 -4.73
C PHE A 103 -8.78 10.92 -4.61
N THR A 104 -9.25 11.63 -5.64
CA THR A 104 -9.47 13.09 -5.56
C THR A 104 -10.56 13.40 -4.54
N ASP A 105 -11.66 12.64 -4.55
CA ASP A 105 -12.78 12.81 -3.60
C ASP A 105 -12.37 12.44 -2.17
N SER A 106 -11.44 11.49 -1.99
CA SER A 106 -10.79 11.19 -0.70
C SER A 106 -9.81 12.28 -0.23
N GLY A 107 -9.57 13.33 -1.01
CA GLY A 107 -8.75 14.49 -0.61
C GLY A 107 -7.25 14.37 -0.86
N PHE A 108 -6.81 13.37 -1.63
CA PHE A 108 -5.39 13.24 -2.00
C PHE A 108 -4.99 14.23 -3.10
N ASP A 109 -3.73 14.69 -3.09
CA ASP A 109 -3.13 15.40 -4.23
C ASP A 109 -2.74 14.38 -5.32
N VAL A 110 -3.62 14.23 -6.30
CA VAL A 110 -3.50 13.19 -7.33
C VAL A 110 -3.46 13.78 -8.73
N GLY A 111 -2.55 13.24 -9.54
CA GLY A 111 -2.49 13.45 -10.99
C GLY A 111 -2.89 12.21 -11.77
N LEU A 112 -3.20 12.39 -13.05
CA LEU A 112 -3.56 11.34 -14.00
C LEU A 112 -2.69 11.44 -15.24
N LEU A 113 -1.99 10.36 -15.58
CA LEU A 113 -1.18 10.23 -16.79
C LEU A 113 -1.67 9.05 -17.63
N THR A 114 -2.28 9.35 -18.76
CA THR A 114 -2.66 8.37 -19.79
C THR A 114 -2.00 8.76 -21.11
N GLY A 115 -2.04 7.89 -22.12
CA GLY A 115 -1.41 8.18 -23.42
C GLY A 115 -1.99 9.39 -24.16
N ASP A 116 -3.20 9.83 -23.79
CA ASP A 116 -3.95 10.93 -24.39
C ASP A 116 -4.12 12.15 -23.49
N VAL A 117 -4.02 11.99 -22.17
CA VAL A 117 -4.34 13.03 -21.19
C VAL A 117 -3.29 13.07 -20.08
N SER A 118 -2.85 14.28 -19.73
CA SER A 118 -2.00 14.54 -18.58
C SER A 118 -2.65 15.61 -17.71
N ILE A 119 -2.97 15.26 -16.47
CA ILE A 119 -3.59 16.13 -15.47
C ILE A 119 -2.70 16.12 -14.23
N LYS A 120 -2.28 17.31 -13.77
CA LYS A 120 -1.42 17.49 -12.59
C LYS A 120 -0.21 16.54 -12.54
N PRO A 121 0.66 16.50 -13.56
CA PRO A 121 1.85 15.64 -13.57
C PRO A 121 2.82 15.87 -12.39
N GLU A 122 2.73 17.04 -11.76
CA GLU A 122 3.48 17.46 -10.58
C GLU A 122 2.97 16.90 -9.26
N ALA A 123 1.78 16.28 -9.23
CA ALA A 123 1.17 15.77 -8.01
C ALA A 123 2.06 14.74 -7.30
N SER A 124 1.93 14.68 -5.96
CA SER A 124 2.66 13.71 -5.13
C SER A 124 2.26 12.26 -5.44
N SER A 125 0.99 12.04 -5.77
CA SER A 125 0.46 10.74 -6.12
C SER A 125 0.01 10.75 -7.58
N LEU A 126 0.48 9.80 -8.37
CA LEU A 126 0.13 9.70 -9.79
C LEU A 126 -0.64 8.43 -10.08
N ILE A 127 -1.71 8.55 -10.86
CA ILE A 127 -2.41 7.42 -11.44
C ILE A 127 -2.02 7.33 -12.91
N MET A 128 -1.64 6.15 -13.38
CA MET A 128 -1.29 5.95 -14.77
C MET A 128 -1.67 4.58 -15.30
N THR A 129 -1.77 4.47 -16.62
CA THR A 129 -1.89 3.16 -17.27
C THR A 129 -0.53 2.46 -17.33
N THR A 130 -0.52 1.13 -17.31
CA THR A 130 0.73 0.34 -17.37
C THR A 130 1.55 0.58 -18.64
N GLU A 131 0.94 1.10 -19.71
CA GLU A 131 1.62 1.45 -20.98
C GLU A 131 2.49 2.72 -20.89
N ILE A 132 2.31 3.52 -19.84
CA ILE A 132 2.99 4.81 -19.66
C ILE A 132 4.21 4.70 -18.74
N LEU A 133 4.33 3.61 -17.98
CA LEU A 133 5.41 3.37 -17.03
C LEU A 133 6.66 2.77 -17.68
#